data_AF-A0A0F7LQ15-F1
#
_entry.id   AF-A0A0F7LQ15-F1
#
_cell.length_a   1.000
_cell.length_b   1.000
_cell.length_c   1.000
_cell.angle_alpha   90.00
_cell.angle_beta   90.00
_cell.angle_gamma   90.00
#
_symmetry.space_group_name_H-M   'P 1'
#
loop_
_entity.id
_entity.type
_entity.pdbx_description
1 polymer ?
#
loop_
_entity_poly.entity_id
_entity_poly.type
_entity_poly.pdbx_seq_one_letter_code
_entity_poly.pdbx_strand_id
1 'polypeptide(L)'
;MSISVSYIRQLIIKIACETTGDDAEGLIERGRLEIPARDAIEFMVRLEALLDCTLSWSKYEPLSVEINNFVEIINKKLNAQSSDESMPLSI
;
A
#
# COMPACT_ATOMS: atom_id res chain seq x y z
N MET A 1 -7.34 5.02 -15.04
CA MET A 1 -8.44 4.93 -14.04
C MET A 1 -7.86 5.44 -12.72
N SER A 2 -8.41 6.48 -12.08
CA SER A 2 -7.83 6.98 -10.82
C SER A 2 -8.35 6.16 -9.65
N ILE A 3 -7.45 5.49 -8.94
CA ILE A 3 -7.78 4.78 -7.71
C ILE A 3 -8.02 5.83 -6.62
N SER A 4 -9.15 5.76 -5.91
CA SER A 4 -9.44 6.74 -4.86
C SER A 4 -8.52 6.54 -3.65
N VAL A 5 -8.11 7.66 -3.03
CA VAL A 5 -7.34 7.68 -1.76
C VAL A 5 -8.05 6.86 -0.68
N SER A 6 -9.39 6.93 -0.64
CA SER A 6 -10.22 6.15 0.29
C SER A 6 -10.12 4.65 0.04
N TYR A 7 -10.07 4.22 -1.22
CA TYR A 7 -9.91 2.80 -1.57
C TYR A 7 -8.52 2.27 -1.20
N ILE A 8 -7.46 3.03 -1.49
CA ILE A 8 -6.08 2.68 -1.08
C ILE A 8 -6.01 2.51 0.44
N ARG A 9 -6.63 3.44 1.19
CA ARG A 9 -6.70 3.38 2.65
C ARG A 9 -7.41 2.12 3.14
N GLN A 10 -8.56 1.79 2.56
CA GLN A 10 -9.31 0.58 2.92
C GLN A 10 -8.53 -0.70 2.61
N LEU A 11 -7.83 -0.75 1.47
CA LEU A 11 -6.96 -1.87 1.10
C LEU A 11 -5.83 -2.06 2.11
N ILE A 12 -5.13 -0.99 2.46
CA ILE A 12 -4.05 -1.01 3.44
C ILE A 12 -4.54 -1.58 4.77
N ILE A 13 -5.66 -1.06 5.28
CA ILE A 13 -6.24 -1.50 6.56
C ILE A 13 -6.61 -2.98 6.48
N LYS A 14 -7.32 -3.38 5.41
CA LYS A 14 -7.77 -4.77 5.23
C LYS A 14 -6.60 -5.74 5.20
N ILE A 15 -5.58 -5.48 4.38
CA ILE A 15 -4.43 -6.38 4.24
C ILE A 15 -3.63 -6.40 5.54
N ALA A 16 -3.45 -5.26 6.21
CA ALA A 16 -2.78 -5.21 7.51
C ALA A 16 -3.47 -6.11 8.54
N CYS A 17 -4.80 -5.98 8.69
CA CYS A 17 -5.59 -6.83 9.59
C CYS A 17 -5.52 -8.32 9.21
N GLU A 18 -5.60 -8.66 7.91
CA GLU A 18 -5.49 -10.04 7.44
C GLU A 18 -4.11 -10.66 7.68
N THR A 19 -3.04 -9.85 7.65
CA THR A 19 -1.67 -10.33 7.83
C THR A 19 -1.25 -10.37 9.31
N THR A 20 -1.59 -9.36 10.13
CA THR A 20 -1.16 -9.29 11.54
C THR A 20 -2.18 -9.84 12.52
N GLY A 21 -3.44 -9.98 12.11
CA GLY A 21 -4.55 -10.27 13.02
C GLY A 21 -5.01 -9.07 13.86
N ASP A 22 -4.53 -7.85 13.54
CA ASP A 22 -4.99 -6.62 14.19
C ASP A 22 -6.47 -6.36 13.89
N ASP A 23 -7.17 -5.76 14.85
CA ASP A 23 -8.51 -5.26 14.64
C ASP A 23 -8.52 -3.96 13.82
N ALA A 24 -9.51 -3.81 12.95
CA ALA A 24 -9.62 -2.68 12.05
C ALA A 24 -9.91 -1.36 12.80
N GLU A 25 -10.77 -1.36 13.82
CA GLU A 25 -11.08 -0.16 14.61
C GLU A 25 -9.83 0.29 15.37
N GLY A 26 -9.14 -0.64 16.04
CA GLY A 26 -7.91 -0.35 16.77
C GLY A 26 -6.79 0.19 15.88
N LEU A 27 -6.65 -0.33 14.65
CA LEU A 27 -5.69 0.16 13.67
C LEU A 27 -6.05 1.57 13.15
N ILE A 28 -7.34 1.84 12.93
CA ILE A 28 -7.84 3.15 12.50
C ILE A 28 -7.60 4.20 13.58
N GLU A 29 -7.89 3.88 14.84
CA GLU A 29 -7.67 4.77 15.98
C GLU A 29 -6.19 5.10 16.18
N ARG A 30 -5.31 4.09 16.08
CA ARG A 30 -3.85 4.29 16.13
C ARG A 30 -3.34 5.13 14.95
N GLY A 31 -3.99 5.03 13.79
CA GLY A 31 -3.60 5.74 12.57
C GLY A 31 -2.24 5.32 11.98
N ARG A 32 -1.64 4.24 12.50
CA ARG A 32 -0.28 3.80 12.19
C ARG A 32 -0.22 2.29 12.01
N LEU A 33 0.39 1.87 10.89
CA LEU A 33 0.76 0.49 10.64
C LEU A 33 1.98 0.13 11.48
N GLU A 34 1.88 -0.97 12.21
CA GLU A 34 3.02 -1.59 12.89
C GLU A 34 3.02 -3.06 12.52
N ILE A 35 3.75 -3.41 11.48
CA ILE A 35 3.81 -4.78 10.94
C ILE A 35 5.22 -5.31 11.19
N PRO A 36 5.38 -6.45 11.89
CA PRO A 36 6.69 -7.03 12.13
C PRO A 36 7.34 -7.47 10.82
N ALA A 37 8.68 -7.54 10.79
CA ALA A 37 9.44 -7.83 9.57
C ALA A 37 9.03 -9.14 8.86
N ARG A 38 8.60 -10.15 9.63
CA ARG A 38 8.07 -11.43 9.13
C ARG A 38 6.88 -11.23 8.20
N ASP A 39 5.98 -10.35 8.61
CA ASP A 39 4.66 -10.17 8.04
C ASP A 39 4.66 -9.01 7.01
N ALA A 40 5.62 -8.09 7.14
CA ALA A 40 5.79 -6.95 6.23
C ALA A 40 5.99 -7.38 4.77
N ILE A 41 6.69 -8.50 4.52
CA ILE A 41 6.88 -9.01 3.16
C ILE A 41 5.55 -9.48 2.56
N GLU A 42 4.76 -10.24 3.31
CA GLU A 42 3.45 -10.71 2.84
C GLU A 42 2.51 -9.53 2.57
N PHE A 43 2.45 -8.59 3.52
CA PHE A 43 1.66 -7.37 3.40
C PHE A 43 2.01 -6.59 2.12
N MET A 44 3.30 -6.33 1.89
CA MET A 44 3.75 -5.56 0.73
C MET A 44 3.47 -6.28 -0.59
N VAL A 45 3.75 -7.58 -0.68
CA VAL A 45 3.52 -8.36 -1.90
C VAL A 45 2.03 -8.41 -2.27
N ARG A 46 1.14 -8.60 -1.28
CA ARG A 46 -0.31 -8.59 -1.53
C ARG A 46 -0.81 -7.21 -1.99
N LEU A 47 -0.27 -6.15 -1.40
CA LEU A 47 -0.63 -4.79 -1.76
C LEU A 47 -0.15 -4.42 -3.17
N GLU A 48 1.10 -4.76 -3.51
CA GLU A 48 1.67 -4.58 -4.86
C GLU A 48 0.84 -5.33 -5.92
N ALA A 49 0.46 -6.57 -5.65
CA ALA A 49 -0.34 -7.39 -6.58
C ALA A 49 -1.76 -6.84 -6.79
N LEU A 50 -2.40 -6.29 -5.75
CA LEU A 50 -3.75 -5.73 -5.85
C LEU A 50 -3.78 -4.34 -6.50
N LEU A 51 -2.68 -3.61 -6.42
CA LEU A 51 -2.55 -2.27 -6.99
C LEU A 51 -1.82 -2.25 -8.35
N ASP A 52 -1.33 -3.40 -8.80
CA ASP A 52 -0.50 -3.55 -10.00
C ASP A 52 0.67 -2.56 -10.03
N CYS A 53 1.36 -2.43 -8.89
CA CYS A 53 2.44 -1.45 -8.74
C CYS A 53 3.65 -2.01 -7.99
N THR A 54 4.80 -1.34 -8.12
CA THR A 54 6.02 -1.67 -7.37
C THR A 54 6.33 -0.55 -6.36
N LEU A 55 6.27 -0.89 -5.08
CA LEU A 55 6.53 -0.02 -3.94
C LEU A 55 7.99 -0.08 -3.48
N SER A 56 8.77 -1.06 -3.95
CA SER A 56 10.23 -1.17 -3.74
C SER A 56 10.64 -1.16 -2.26
N TRP A 57 9.90 -1.85 -1.40
CA TRP A 57 10.21 -1.96 0.02
C TRP A 57 11.42 -2.87 0.29
N SER A 58 12.29 -2.45 1.20
CA SER A 58 13.44 -3.23 1.67
C SER A 58 12.97 -4.53 2.34
N LYS A 59 13.52 -5.66 1.90
CA LYS A 59 13.20 -6.96 2.50
C LYS A 59 13.75 -7.01 3.93
N TYR A 60 12.99 -7.60 4.85
CA TYR A 60 13.36 -7.88 6.25
C TYR A 60 13.35 -6.70 7.24
N GLU A 61 12.72 -5.57 6.90
CA GLU A 61 12.50 -4.48 7.87
C GLU A 61 11.04 -4.45 8.36
N PRO A 62 10.81 -4.15 9.66
CA PRO A 62 9.47 -3.91 10.16
C PRO A 62 8.87 -2.67 9.48
N LEU A 63 7.58 -2.71 9.18
CA LEU A 63 6.86 -1.57 8.64
C LEU A 63 6.27 -0.77 9.80
N SER A 64 6.81 0.41 10.06
CA SER A 64 6.22 1.40 10.96
C SER A 64 5.96 2.69 10.20
N VAL A 65 4.71 2.93 9.83
CA VAL A 65 4.34 4.08 9.00
C VAL A 65 2.92 4.54 9.30
N GLU A 66 2.70 5.85 9.30
CA GLU A 66 1.35 6.40 9.39
C GLU A 66 0.54 6.03 8.14
N ILE A 67 -0.70 5.60 8.36
CA ILE A 67 -1.58 5.12 7.29
C ILE A 67 -1.76 6.22 6.23
N ASN A 68 -1.94 7.47 6.65
CA ASN A 68 -2.11 8.59 5.72
C ASN A 68 -0.87 8.83 4.85
N ASN A 69 0.33 8.81 5.47
CA ASN A 69 1.58 8.99 4.73
C ASN A 69 1.78 7.84 3.72
N PHE A 70 1.45 6.62 4.13
CA PHE A 70 1.57 5.46 3.25
C PHE A 70 0.58 5.51 2.07
N VAL A 71 -0.67 5.91 2.33
CA VAL A 71 -1.67 6.16 1.28
C VAL A 71 -1.16 7.21 0.29
N GLU A 72 -0.56 8.31 0.76
CA GLU A 72 -0.02 9.34 -0.12
C GLU A 72 1.14 8.84 -0.99
N ILE A 73 2.05 8.04 -0.42
CA ILE A 73 3.16 7.42 -1.16
C ILE A 73 2.63 6.54 -2.29
N ILE A 74 1.65 5.68 -1.98
CA ILE A 74 1.04 4.77 -2.94
C ILE A 74 0.29 5.56 -4.02
N ASN A 75 -0.50 6.55 -3.63
CA ASN A 75 -1.22 7.39 -4.58
C ASN A 75 -0.27 8.12 -5.53
N LYS A 76 0.85 8.68 -5.03
CA LYS A 76 1.88 9.29 -5.88
C LYS A 76 2.49 8.28 -6.86
N LYS A 77 2.80 7.06 -6.40
CA LYS A 77 3.34 5.98 -7.23
C LYS A 77 2.39 5.57 -8.35
N LEU A 78 1.11 5.38 -8.04
CA LEU A 78 0.08 5.01 -9.02
C LEU A 78 -0.12 6.10 -10.08
N ASN A 79 -0.13 7.37 -9.67
CA ASN A 79 -0.26 8.49 -10.62
C ASN A 79 0.99 8.62 -11.52
N ALA A 80 2.19 8.36 -10.99
CA ALA A 80 3.42 8.35 -11.78
C ALA A 80 3.39 7.24 -12.85
N GLN A 81 2.99 6.01 -12.49
CA GLN A 81 2.85 4.90 -13.45
C GLN A 81 1.84 5.19 -14.56
N SER A 82 0.70 5.80 -14.23
CA SER A 82 -0.31 6.17 -15.24
C SER A 82 0.19 7.23 -16.24
N SER A 83 1.22 8.00 -15.88
CA SER A 83 1.82 9.00 -16.75
C SER A 83 2.82 8.38 -17.75
N ASP A 84 3.41 7.22 -17.42
CA ASP A 84 4.30 6.48 -18.31
C ASP A 84 3.54 5.65 -19.36
N GLU A 85 2.29 5.28 -19.11
CA GLU A 85 1.44 4.57 -20.08
C GLU A 85 0.98 5.44 -21.27
N SER A 86 1.18 6.77 -21.23
CA SER A 86 0.70 7.67 -22.29
C SER A 86 1.68 7.85 -23.46
N MET A 87 2.47 6.83 -23.81
CA MET A 87 3.11 6.79 -25.13
C MET A 87 2.19 6.06 -26.12
N PRO A 88 1.50 6.75 -27.05
CA PRO A 88 0.89 6.07 -28.17
C PRO A 88 2.02 5.42 -28.97
N LEU A 89 1.94 4.10 -29.14
CA LEU A 89 2.74 3.40 -30.13
C LEU A 89 2.46 4.04 -31.49
N SER A 90 3.37 4.94 -31.89
CA SER A 90 3.41 5.46 -33.25
C SER A 90 3.98 4.34 -34.10
N ILE A 91 3.08 3.56 -34.72
CA ILE A 91 3.40 2.65 -35.82
C ILE A 91 3.37 3.45 -37.11
#